data_AF-A0A2V1NW96-F1
#
_entry.id   AF-A0A2V1NW96-F1
#
_cell.length_a   1.000
_cell.length_b   1.000
_cell.length_c   1.000
_cell.angle_alpha   90.00
_cell.angle_beta   90.00
_cell.angle_gamma   90.00
#
_symmetry.space_group_name_H-M   'P 1'
#
loop_
_entity.id
_entity.type
_entity.pdbx_description
1 polymer ?
#
loop_
_entity_poly.entity_id
_entity_poly.type
_entity_poly.pdbx_seq_one_letter_code
_entity_poly.pdbx_strand_id
1 'polypeptide(L)'
;MGGLFIELARQAPANARREVEAYTREFPEFASLDSDARAKAQALEYAVWFRRRTIELAPDNGVLTDSDLDYIASMGELRAGAGMSLASRQGVLRVHAELMLREIDEATRARSDGSLDELMGVMGWFAPQGERGIDAYCRGFVAALRRRMPYVAQVALLTKALLDEDPVAKELARVAGVELADAYEVSVIRVPDRPGDERDLDAEVEALAQAHRVPLWWRPAAAGRGGELIALTPEGQDVAVLVRDFAEALGHPCAAGTADGPVLADALDRARHISRTAPLHRAPARLRPHTLADVFVELAVADAPFTDAWLRQVARLLAPGPDLLLTLDAYYHCDMNRALTATTLNVHPRTLDYRLRRVRDLTGLDPASTRGVRVLSTVVTRDLSGAWS
;
A
#
# COMPACT_ATOMS: atom_id res chain seq x y z
N MET A 1 -14.71 -44.26 23.18
CA MET A 1 -14.23 -42.89 23.45
C MET A 1 -13.25 -42.97 24.61
N GLY A 2 -12.00 -42.55 24.36
CA GLY A 2 -10.92 -42.57 25.33
C GLY A 2 -11.17 -41.70 26.55
N GLY A 3 -10.43 -41.93 27.63
CA GLY A 3 -10.71 -41.24 28.89
C GLY A 3 -10.32 -39.75 28.89
N LEU A 4 -9.34 -39.35 28.07
CA LEU A 4 -9.03 -37.93 27.80
C LEU A 4 -10.22 -37.22 27.15
N PHE A 5 -10.84 -37.85 26.15
CA PHE A 5 -11.96 -37.28 25.40
C PHE A 5 -13.23 -37.17 26.25
N ILE A 6 -13.46 -38.11 27.17
CA ILE A 6 -14.54 -38.01 28.18
C ILE A 6 -14.32 -36.78 29.08
N GLU A 7 -13.09 -36.56 29.52
CA GLU A 7 -12.75 -35.42 30.38
C GLU A 7 -12.87 -34.08 29.62
N LEU A 8 -12.39 -34.02 28.38
CA LEU A 8 -12.59 -32.86 27.49
C LEU A 8 -14.08 -32.57 27.26
N ALA A 9 -14.90 -33.61 27.02
CA ALA A 9 -16.35 -33.45 26.85
C ALA A 9 -17.02 -32.90 28.11
N ARG A 10 -16.59 -33.39 29.29
CA ARG A 10 -17.10 -32.92 30.59
C ARG A 10 -16.77 -31.44 30.84
N GLN A 11 -15.57 -31.01 30.46
CA GLN A 11 -15.10 -29.64 30.68
C GLN A 11 -15.58 -28.65 29.60
N ALA A 12 -16.02 -29.12 28.43
CA ALA A 12 -16.29 -28.29 27.26
C ALA A 12 -17.20 -27.06 27.51
N PRO A 13 -18.32 -27.14 28.26
CA PRO A 13 -19.13 -25.96 28.54
C PRO A 13 -18.43 -24.91 29.40
N ALA A 14 -17.61 -25.32 30.37
CA ALA A 14 -16.86 -24.41 31.22
C ALA A 14 -15.72 -23.75 30.43
N ASN A 15 -15.04 -24.52 29.59
CA ASN A 15 -13.98 -24.06 28.72
C ASN A 15 -14.48 -23.03 27.69
N ALA A 16 -15.63 -23.29 27.07
CA ALA A 16 -16.27 -22.35 26.16
C ALA A 16 -16.59 -20.99 26.82
N ARG A 17 -17.01 -21.00 28.09
CA ARG A 17 -17.21 -19.74 28.85
C ARG A 17 -15.90 -19.01 29.09
N ARG A 18 -14.84 -19.73 29.50
CA ARG A 18 -13.50 -19.15 29.69
C ARG A 18 -12.98 -18.48 28.41
N GLU A 19 -13.24 -19.09 27.25
CA GLU A 19 -12.86 -18.50 25.95
C GLU A 19 -13.62 -17.21 25.64
N VAL A 20 -14.95 -17.20 25.82
CA VAL A 20 -15.75 -16.00 25.57
C VAL A 20 -15.39 -14.88 26.56
N GLU A 21 -15.14 -15.21 27.83
CA GLU A 21 -14.65 -14.25 28.84
C GLU A 21 -13.27 -13.69 28.48
N ALA A 22 -12.36 -14.53 27.97
CA ALA A 22 -11.06 -14.08 27.49
C ALA A 22 -11.21 -13.10 26.31
N TYR A 23 -12.10 -13.40 25.36
CA TYR A 23 -12.37 -12.49 24.25
C TYR A 23 -12.90 -11.13 24.71
N THR A 24 -13.91 -11.11 25.58
CA THR A 24 -14.49 -9.86 26.11
C THR A 24 -13.44 -9.00 26.84
N ARG A 25 -12.49 -9.64 27.53
CA ARG A 25 -11.44 -8.96 28.28
C ARG A 25 -10.31 -8.43 27.38
N GLU A 26 -9.94 -9.17 26.34
CA GLU A 26 -8.72 -8.91 25.56
C GLU A 26 -8.99 -8.12 24.28
N PHE A 27 -10.22 -8.13 23.75
CA PHE A 27 -10.55 -7.53 22.47
C PHE A 27 -11.71 -6.54 22.61
N PRO A 28 -11.50 -5.24 22.36
CA PRO A 28 -12.53 -4.21 22.48
C PRO A 28 -13.80 -4.51 21.68
N GLU A 29 -13.68 -5.15 20.52
CA GLU A 29 -14.81 -5.50 19.65
C GLU A 29 -15.75 -6.55 20.26
N PHE A 30 -15.35 -7.22 21.35
CA PHE A 30 -16.19 -8.15 22.11
C PHE A 30 -16.81 -7.54 23.37
N ALA A 31 -16.54 -6.27 23.70
CA ALA A 31 -17.08 -5.62 24.90
C ALA A 31 -18.62 -5.61 24.92
N SER A 32 -19.27 -5.59 23.75
CA SER A 32 -20.73 -5.65 23.62
C SER A 32 -21.33 -6.99 24.04
N LEU A 33 -20.55 -8.07 24.14
CA LEU A 33 -21.06 -9.37 24.57
C LEU A 33 -21.62 -9.34 26.00
N ASP A 34 -21.17 -8.43 26.85
CA ASP A 34 -21.69 -8.31 28.22
C ASP A 34 -23.09 -7.70 28.28
N SER A 35 -23.47 -6.93 27.26
CA SER A 35 -24.78 -6.27 27.16
C SER A 35 -25.70 -6.90 26.09
N ASP A 36 -25.16 -7.68 25.15
CA ASP A 36 -25.92 -8.40 24.12
C ASP A 36 -25.97 -9.90 24.40
N ALA A 37 -27.06 -10.33 25.04
CA ALA A 37 -27.28 -11.73 25.38
C ALA A 37 -27.34 -12.67 24.15
N ARG A 38 -27.79 -12.17 22.99
CA ARG A 38 -27.88 -12.98 21.76
C ARG A 38 -26.49 -13.20 21.17
N ALA A 39 -25.69 -12.14 21.07
CA ALA A 39 -24.32 -12.24 20.59
C ALA A 39 -23.47 -13.13 21.52
N LYS A 40 -23.67 -13.00 22.85
CA LYS A 40 -23.00 -13.86 23.83
C LYS A 40 -23.38 -15.33 23.69
N ALA A 41 -24.66 -15.63 23.51
CA ALA A 41 -25.15 -16.99 23.29
C ALA A 41 -24.54 -17.59 22.00
N GLN A 42 -24.48 -16.82 20.92
CA GLN A 42 -23.87 -17.26 19.66
C GLN A 42 -22.35 -17.50 19.80
N ALA A 43 -21.63 -16.62 20.50
CA ALA A 43 -20.20 -16.81 20.77
C ALA A 43 -19.93 -18.09 21.59
N LEU A 44 -20.78 -18.37 22.58
CA LEU A 44 -20.72 -19.61 23.37
C LEU A 44 -21.05 -20.84 22.52
N GLU A 45 -22.03 -20.74 21.62
CA GLU A 45 -22.38 -21.83 20.70
C GLU A 45 -21.18 -22.21 19.82
N TYR A 46 -20.49 -21.24 19.22
CA TYR A 46 -19.28 -21.47 18.44
C TYR A 46 -18.17 -22.12 19.27
N ALA A 47 -17.91 -21.59 20.47
CA ALA A 47 -16.88 -22.13 21.36
C ALA A 47 -17.20 -23.59 21.78
N VAL A 48 -18.46 -23.92 22.07
CA VAL A 48 -18.87 -25.30 22.36
C VAL A 48 -18.76 -26.17 21.11
N TRP A 49 -19.14 -25.66 19.94
CA TRP A 49 -19.08 -26.39 18.68
C TRP A 49 -17.67 -26.84 18.35
N PHE A 50 -16.67 -25.96 18.45
CA PHE A 50 -15.26 -26.33 18.21
C PHE A 50 -14.81 -27.49 19.09
N ARG A 51 -15.12 -27.43 20.39
CA ARG A 51 -14.74 -28.47 21.35
C ARG A 51 -15.41 -29.79 21.04
N ARG A 52 -16.71 -29.78 20.75
CA ARG A 52 -17.45 -30.97 20.33
C ARG A 52 -16.84 -31.59 19.08
N ARG A 53 -16.52 -30.77 18.08
CA ARG A 53 -15.97 -31.28 16.82
C ARG A 53 -14.58 -31.88 17.00
N THR A 54 -13.73 -31.28 17.84
CA THR A 54 -12.44 -31.86 18.24
C THR A 54 -12.64 -33.22 18.93
N ILE A 55 -13.58 -33.33 19.87
CA ILE A 55 -13.86 -34.58 20.60
C ILE A 55 -14.41 -35.68 19.68
N GLU A 56 -15.23 -35.31 18.69
CA GLU A 56 -15.82 -36.25 17.73
C GLU A 56 -14.80 -36.76 16.71
N LEU A 57 -13.91 -35.90 16.23
CA LEU A 57 -13.03 -36.21 15.10
C LEU A 57 -11.63 -36.69 15.51
N ALA A 58 -11.06 -36.12 16.57
CA ALA A 58 -9.68 -36.40 16.94
C ALA A 58 -9.38 -37.86 17.32
N PRO A 59 -10.27 -38.61 18.02
CA PRO A 59 -9.98 -39.99 18.42
C PRO A 59 -9.64 -40.92 17.26
N ASP A 60 -10.31 -40.74 16.12
CA ASP A 60 -10.17 -41.57 14.93
C ASP A 60 -9.40 -40.86 13.80
N ASN A 61 -8.72 -39.75 14.13
CA ASN A 61 -8.04 -38.87 13.17
C ASN A 61 -8.94 -38.44 11.98
N GLY A 62 -10.22 -38.21 12.25
CA GLY A 62 -11.19 -37.74 11.27
C GLY A 62 -10.87 -36.32 10.81
N VAL A 63 -11.29 -35.93 9.61
CA VAL A 63 -10.97 -34.60 9.06
C VAL A 63 -12.16 -33.65 9.15
N LEU A 64 -11.92 -32.35 9.31
CA LEU A 64 -12.96 -31.35 9.15
C LEU A 64 -13.57 -31.49 7.75
N THR A 65 -14.89 -31.66 7.68
CA THR A 65 -15.65 -31.76 6.44
C THR A 65 -15.81 -30.39 5.79
N ASP A 66 -16.23 -30.33 4.52
CA ASP A 66 -16.50 -29.05 3.86
C ASP A 66 -17.59 -28.25 4.60
N SER A 67 -18.62 -28.93 5.12
CA SER A 67 -19.65 -28.28 5.96
C SER A 67 -19.08 -27.72 7.27
N ASP A 68 -18.09 -28.38 7.88
CA ASP A 68 -17.42 -27.85 9.07
C ASP A 68 -16.63 -26.59 8.72
N LEU A 69 -15.92 -26.60 7.60
CA LEU A 69 -15.13 -25.46 7.13
C LEU A 69 -16.01 -24.28 6.72
N ASP A 70 -17.15 -24.52 6.08
CA ASP A 70 -18.13 -23.49 5.73
C ASP A 70 -18.73 -22.85 6.99
N TYR A 71 -19.03 -23.66 8.01
CA TYR A 71 -19.50 -23.14 9.29
C TYR A 71 -18.42 -22.26 9.96
N ILE A 72 -17.16 -22.69 9.97
CA ILE A 72 -16.03 -21.90 10.49
C ILE A 72 -15.84 -20.60 9.69
N ALA A 73 -15.97 -20.64 8.36
CA ALA A 73 -15.91 -19.46 7.52
C ALA A 73 -17.04 -18.47 7.86
N SER A 74 -18.26 -18.95 8.12
CA SER A 74 -19.37 -18.09 8.53
C SER A 74 -19.10 -17.31 9.82
N MET A 75 -18.29 -17.86 10.75
CA MET A 75 -17.88 -17.16 11.97
C MET A 75 -16.95 -15.98 11.67
N GLY A 76 -15.99 -16.18 10.76
CA GLY A 76 -15.10 -15.13 10.28
C GLY A 76 -15.87 -14.02 9.56
N GLU A 77 -16.81 -14.40 8.70
CA GLU A 77 -17.70 -13.47 8.00
C GLU A 77 -18.49 -12.60 8.99
N LEU A 78 -19.12 -13.23 9.98
CA LEU A 78 -19.93 -12.53 10.99
C LEU A 78 -19.10 -11.53 11.80
N ARG A 79 -17.88 -11.91 12.22
CA ARG A 79 -16.99 -11.05 13.00
C ARG A 79 -16.44 -9.88 12.20
N ALA A 80 -16.04 -10.10 10.94
CA ALA A 80 -15.69 -9.02 10.03
C ALA A 80 -16.88 -8.09 9.77
N GLY A 81 -18.09 -8.64 9.61
CA GLY A 81 -19.34 -7.89 9.46
C GLY A 81 -19.65 -7.00 10.67
N ALA A 82 -19.29 -7.46 11.87
CA ALA A 82 -19.39 -6.70 13.13
C ALA A 82 -18.28 -5.66 13.32
N GLY A 83 -17.36 -5.51 12.35
CA GLY A 83 -16.31 -4.48 12.39
C GLY A 83 -15.04 -4.88 13.13
N MET A 84 -14.81 -6.18 13.38
CA MET A 84 -13.55 -6.66 13.96
C MET A 84 -12.36 -6.24 13.12
N SER A 85 -11.30 -5.72 13.76
CA SER A 85 -10.05 -5.38 13.08
C SER A 85 -9.24 -6.63 12.71
N LEU A 86 -8.34 -6.51 11.72
CA LEU A 86 -7.43 -7.59 11.36
C LEU A 86 -6.46 -7.96 12.51
N ALA A 87 -6.04 -6.97 13.31
CA ALA A 87 -5.23 -7.18 14.50
C ALA A 87 -5.98 -7.98 15.58
N SER A 88 -7.22 -7.59 15.92
CA SER A 88 -8.05 -8.35 16.87
C SER A 88 -8.36 -9.75 16.36
N ARG A 89 -8.57 -9.92 15.03
CA ARG A 89 -8.74 -11.23 14.40
C ARG A 89 -7.54 -12.15 14.63
N GLN A 90 -6.30 -11.65 14.44
CA GLN A 90 -5.08 -12.42 14.74
C GLN A 90 -5.01 -12.80 16.22
N GLY A 91 -5.32 -11.84 17.10
CA GLY A 91 -5.37 -12.07 18.54
C GLY A 91 -6.37 -13.16 18.94
N VAL A 92 -7.59 -13.13 18.39
CA VAL A 92 -8.64 -14.13 18.65
C VAL A 92 -8.18 -15.54 18.27
N LEU A 93 -7.58 -15.72 17.09
CA LEU A 93 -7.08 -17.03 16.66
C LEU A 93 -5.96 -17.54 17.57
N ARG A 94 -5.07 -16.65 18.01
CA ARG A 94 -4.01 -16.98 18.97
C ARG A 94 -4.60 -17.42 20.32
N VAL A 95 -5.49 -16.62 20.89
CA VAL A 95 -6.15 -16.91 22.18
C VAL A 95 -6.95 -18.22 22.10
N HIS A 96 -7.67 -18.45 21.00
CA HIS A 96 -8.38 -19.71 20.77
C HIS A 96 -7.43 -20.92 20.83
N ALA A 97 -6.33 -20.88 20.08
CA ALA A 97 -5.37 -21.98 20.03
C ALA A 97 -4.69 -22.21 21.39
N GLU A 98 -4.28 -21.14 22.09
CA GLU A 98 -3.70 -21.20 23.43
C GLU A 98 -4.66 -21.84 24.44
N LEU A 99 -5.94 -21.47 24.41
CA LEU A 99 -6.95 -22.04 25.30
C LEU A 99 -7.21 -23.51 24.99
N MET A 100 -7.39 -23.89 23.72
CA MET A 100 -7.58 -25.30 23.35
C MET A 100 -6.40 -26.19 23.79
N LEU A 101 -5.16 -25.71 23.64
CA LEU A 101 -3.97 -26.43 24.11
C LEU A 101 -3.93 -26.53 25.64
N ARG A 102 -4.25 -25.45 26.35
CA ARG A 102 -4.36 -25.46 27.83
C ARG A 102 -5.41 -26.45 28.30
N GLU A 103 -6.53 -26.57 27.60
CA GLU A 103 -7.61 -27.49 27.95
C GLU A 103 -7.20 -28.96 27.79
N ILE A 104 -6.46 -29.28 26.72
CA ILE A 104 -5.88 -30.62 26.52
C ILE A 104 -4.92 -30.96 27.65
N ASP A 105 -4.04 -30.03 28.04
CA ASP A 105 -3.11 -30.22 29.16
C ASP A 105 -3.84 -30.38 30.51
N GLU A 106 -4.83 -29.53 30.81
CA GLU A 106 -5.65 -29.63 32.02
C GLU A 106 -6.42 -30.96 32.11
N ALA A 107 -7.04 -31.40 31.01
CA ALA A 107 -7.75 -32.68 30.94
C ALA A 107 -6.79 -33.88 31.08
N THR A 108 -5.57 -33.77 30.54
CA THR A 108 -4.53 -34.80 30.69
C THR A 108 -4.07 -34.90 32.14
N ARG A 109 -3.82 -33.76 32.82
CA ARG A 109 -3.40 -33.72 34.23
C ARG A 109 -4.48 -34.15 35.22
N ALA A 110 -5.75 -34.02 34.86
CA ALA A 110 -6.87 -34.49 35.68
C ALA A 110 -6.98 -36.02 35.73
N ARG A 111 -6.21 -36.75 34.90
CA ARG A 111 -6.26 -38.21 34.78
C ARG A 111 -5.08 -38.87 35.51
N SER A 112 -5.38 -39.93 36.25
CA SER A 112 -4.38 -40.74 36.97
C SER A 112 -3.76 -41.85 36.11
N ASP A 113 -4.36 -42.16 34.95
CA ASP A 113 -4.01 -43.26 34.05
C ASP A 113 -3.27 -42.82 32.77
N GLY A 114 -3.00 -41.51 32.61
CA GLY A 114 -2.18 -40.86 31.58
C GLY A 114 -1.91 -41.67 30.31
N SER A 115 -2.91 -41.87 29.45
CA SER A 115 -2.69 -42.48 28.14
C SER A 115 -1.95 -41.49 27.22
N LEU A 116 -0.63 -41.64 27.13
CA LEU A 116 0.23 -40.87 26.22
C LEU A 116 -0.25 -40.97 24.76
N ASP A 117 -0.84 -42.11 24.37
CA ASP A 117 -1.35 -42.33 23.02
C ASP A 117 -2.54 -41.42 22.67
N GLU A 118 -3.47 -41.20 23.60
CA GLU A 118 -4.60 -40.28 23.40
C GLU A 118 -4.12 -38.82 23.28
N LEU A 119 -3.13 -38.43 24.09
CA LEU A 119 -2.51 -37.10 24.00
C LEU A 119 -1.78 -36.92 22.66
N MET A 120 -0.96 -37.88 22.26
CA MET A 120 -0.27 -37.84 20.97
C MET A 120 -1.25 -37.84 19.80
N GLY A 121 -2.37 -38.57 19.91
CA GLY A 121 -3.45 -38.58 18.92
C GLY A 121 -4.10 -37.20 18.76
N VAL A 122 -4.50 -36.55 19.86
CA VAL A 122 -5.11 -35.21 19.77
C VAL A 122 -4.11 -34.16 19.30
N MET A 123 -2.83 -34.24 19.70
CA MET A 123 -1.78 -33.33 19.23
C MET A 123 -1.50 -33.51 17.74
N GLY A 124 -1.48 -34.75 17.24
CA GLY A 124 -1.32 -35.05 15.82
C GLY A 124 -2.50 -34.57 14.96
N TRP A 125 -3.69 -34.52 15.55
CA TRP A 125 -4.90 -33.99 14.90
C TRP A 125 -4.97 -32.46 14.91
N PHE A 126 -4.59 -31.84 16.03
CA PHE A 126 -4.82 -30.43 16.32
C PHE A 126 -4.11 -29.49 15.32
N ALA A 127 -2.84 -29.76 15.01
CA ALA A 127 -2.08 -28.90 14.09
C ALA A 127 -2.67 -28.89 12.65
N PRO A 128 -2.83 -30.03 11.95
CA PRO A 128 -3.33 -30.02 10.57
C PRO A 128 -4.79 -29.57 10.46
N GLN A 129 -5.66 -29.93 11.41
CA GLN A 129 -7.05 -29.46 11.38
C GLN A 129 -7.18 -28.00 11.85
N GLY A 130 -6.31 -27.56 12.76
CA GLY A 130 -6.20 -26.17 13.18
C GLY A 130 -5.83 -25.26 12.01
N GLU A 131 -4.85 -25.63 11.18
CA GLU A 131 -4.50 -24.89 9.96
C GLU A 131 -5.69 -24.77 8.99
N ARG A 132 -6.40 -25.88 8.74
CA ARG A 132 -7.59 -25.88 7.87
C ARG A 132 -8.71 -24.98 8.42
N GLY A 133 -8.94 -25.03 9.74
CA GLY A 133 -9.92 -24.19 10.42
C GLY A 133 -9.55 -22.71 10.39
N ILE A 134 -8.29 -22.37 10.67
CA ILE A 134 -7.76 -21.01 10.57
C ILE A 134 -7.94 -20.47 9.15
N ASP A 135 -7.57 -21.24 8.12
CA ASP A 135 -7.73 -20.80 6.74
C ASP A 135 -9.21 -20.56 6.39
N ALA A 136 -10.11 -21.47 6.77
CA ALA A 136 -11.55 -21.29 6.56
C ALA A 136 -12.09 -20.02 7.23
N TYR A 137 -11.75 -19.80 8.50
CA TYR A 137 -12.13 -18.59 9.24
C TYR A 137 -11.62 -17.32 8.54
N CYS A 138 -10.35 -17.31 8.13
CA CYS A 138 -9.74 -16.20 7.40
C CYS A 138 -10.42 -15.95 6.05
N ARG A 139 -10.77 -17.00 5.29
CA ARG A 139 -11.50 -16.87 4.02
C ARG A 139 -12.83 -16.16 4.21
N GLY A 140 -13.63 -16.57 5.21
CA GLY A 140 -14.91 -15.92 5.51
C GLY A 140 -14.75 -14.46 5.94
N PHE A 141 -13.75 -14.18 6.77
CA PHE A 141 -13.41 -12.82 7.22
C PHE A 141 -13.03 -11.90 6.04
N VAL A 142 -12.13 -12.36 5.17
CA VAL A 142 -11.70 -11.66 3.95
C VAL A 142 -12.88 -11.44 3.00
N ALA A 143 -13.76 -12.43 2.83
CA ALA A 143 -14.94 -12.32 1.98
C ALA A 143 -15.94 -11.27 2.46
N ALA A 144 -16.12 -11.12 3.78
CA ALA A 144 -16.90 -10.02 4.37
C ALA A 144 -16.26 -8.66 4.14
N LEU A 145 -14.95 -8.53 4.40
CA LEU A 145 -14.22 -7.28 4.19
C LEU A 145 -14.29 -6.81 2.72
N ARG A 146 -14.08 -7.72 1.77
CA ARG A 146 -14.17 -7.44 0.33
C ARG A 146 -15.55 -6.92 -0.08
N ARG A 147 -16.63 -7.45 0.51
CA ARG A 147 -18.00 -7.02 0.21
C ARG A 147 -18.35 -5.65 0.80
N ARG A 148 -17.71 -5.27 1.90
CA ARG A 148 -18.03 -4.03 2.66
C ARG A 148 -17.22 -2.82 2.25
N MET A 149 -16.03 -3.02 1.68
CA MET A 149 -15.12 -1.95 1.33
C MET A 149 -15.09 -1.75 -0.20
N PRO A 150 -15.16 -0.50 -0.70
CA PRO A 150 -14.85 -0.20 -2.10
C PRO A 150 -13.47 -0.73 -2.49
N TYR A 151 -13.28 -1.14 -3.74
CA TYR A 151 -12.00 -1.72 -4.18
C TYR A 151 -10.83 -0.75 -3.98
N VAL A 152 -11.01 0.54 -4.31
CA VAL A 152 -10.01 1.58 -4.03
C VAL A 152 -9.56 1.62 -2.56
N ALA A 153 -10.49 1.41 -1.62
CA ALA A 153 -10.16 1.38 -0.19
C ALA A 153 -9.39 0.10 0.20
N GLN A 154 -9.72 -1.04 -0.42
CA GLN A 154 -9.00 -2.30 -0.22
C GLN A 154 -7.54 -2.18 -0.68
N VAL A 155 -7.33 -1.64 -1.89
CA VAL A 155 -6.01 -1.44 -2.48
C VAL A 155 -5.20 -0.39 -1.72
N ALA A 156 -5.84 0.68 -1.25
CA ALA A 156 -5.18 1.69 -0.41
C ALA A 156 -4.72 1.13 0.94
N LEU A 157 -5.53 0.29 1.59
CA LEU A 157 -5.13 -0.40 2.83
C LEU A 157 -3.97 -1.36 2.59
N LEU A 158 -4.01 -2.14 1.51
CA LEU A 158 -2.91 -3.02 1.12
C LEU A 158 -1.61 -2.23 0.91
N THR A 159 -1.68 -1.12 0.18
CA THR A 159 -0.51 -0.28 -0.10
C THR A 159 0.11 0.25 1.19
N LYS A 160 -0.70 0.72 2.14
CA LYS A 160 -0.21 1.17 3.45
C LYS A 160 0.43 0.04 4.25
N ALA A 161 -0.23 -1.12 4.32
CA ALA A 161 0.32 -2.28 5.03
C ALA A 161 1.65 -2.75 4.43
N LEU A 162 1.81 -2.71 3.11
CA LEU A 162 3.09 -3.01 2.46
C LEU A 162 4.16 -1.99 2.80
N LEU A 163 3.85 -0.70 2.75
CA LEU A 163 4.77 0.39 3.11
C LEU A 163 5.23 0.32 4.58
N ASP A 164 4.33 -0.11 5.48
CA ASP A 164 4.59 -0.28 6.91
C ASP A 164 5.21 -1.66 7.24
N GLU A 165 5.45 -2.51 6.23
CA GLU A 165 5.91 -3.90 6.37
C GLU A 165 5.03 -4.75 7.32
N ASP A 166 3.74 -4.40 7.41
CA ASP A 166 2.78 -5.07 8.27
C ASP A 166 2.44 -6.46 7.68
N PRO A 167 2.61 -7.56 8.44
CA PRO A 167 2.24 -8.91 8.01
C PRO A 167 0.79 -9.04 7.52
N VAL A 168 -0.11 -8.13 7.93
CA VAL A 168 -1.49 -8.06 7.47
C VAL A 168 -1.61 -7.85 5.95
N ALA A 169 -0.56 -7.34 5.29
CA ALA A 169 -0.52 -7.14 3.85
C ALA A 169 -0.86 -8.43 3.07
N LYS A 170 -0.46 -9.61 3.56
CA LYS A 170 -0.80 -10.90 2.92
C LYS A 170 -2.30 -11.17 2.85
N GLU A 171 -3.04 -10.73 3.87
CA GLU A 171 -4.49 -10.88 3.92
C GLU A 171 -5.19 -9.80 3.12
N LEU A 172 -4.70 -8.56 3.19
CA LEU A 172 -5.22 -7.46 2.37
C LEU A 172 -5.00 -7.71 0.87
N ALA A 173 -3.91 -8.38 0.49
CA ALA A 173 -3.65 -8.81 -0.88
C ALA A 173 -4.72 -9.79 -1.34
N ARG A 174 -5.10 -10.75 -0.48
CA ARG A 174 -6.25 -11.63 -0.75
C ARG A 174 -7.55 -10.85 -0.83
N VAL A 175 -7.80 -9.87 0.05
CA VAL A 175 -9.01 -9.03 -0.01
C VAL A 175 -9.08 -8.33 -1.37
N ALA A 176 -8.01 -7.66 -1.78
CA ALA A 176 -7.93 -6.90 -3.04
C ALA A 176 -7.74 -7.79 -4.29
N GLY A 177 -7.47 -9.10 -4.16
CA GLY A 177 -7.20 -9.95 -5.33
C GLY A 177 -5.90 -9.62 -6.07
N VAL A 178 -4.92 -9.07 -5.35
CA VAL A 178 -3.59 -8.69 -5.84
C VAL A 178 -2.59 -9.78 -5.44
N GLU A 179 -1.72 -10.18 -6.37
CA GLU A 179 -0.60 -11.07 -6.08
C GLU A 179 0.57 -10.26 -5.54
N LEU A 180 1.17 -10.70 -4.44
CA LEU A 180 2.32 -10.03 -3.87
C LEU A 180 3.59 -10.40 -4.64
N ALA A 181 4.37 -9.40 -5.04
CA ALA A 181 5.71 -9.56 -5.58
C ALA A 181 6.77 -9.61 -4.46
N ASP A 182 7.93 -10.20 -4.79
CA ASP A 182 9.08 -10.26 -3.88
C ASP A 182 9.77 -8.89 -3.71
N ALA A 183 9.67 -8.02 -4.73
CA ALA A 183 10.24 -6.69 -4.75
C ALA A 183 9.33 -5.71 -5.51
N TYR A 184 9.36 -4.44 -5.08
CA TYR A 184 8.61 -3.35 -5.69
C TYR A 184 9.49 -2.15 -5.96
N GLU A 185 9.23 -1.50 -7.08
CA GLU A 185 9.62 -0.12 -7.33
C GLU A 185 8.52 0.81 -6.80
N VAL A 186 8.90 1.81 -6.00
CA VAL A 186 7.96 2.75 -5.40
C VAL A 186 7.92 4.02 -6.24
N SER A 187 6.74 4.36 -6.73
CA SER A 187 6.54 5.54 -7.58
C SER A 187 5.55 6.51 -6.94
N VAL A 188 5.86 7.79 -7.06
CA VAL A 188 5.05 8.90 -6.53
C VAL A 188 4.74 9.86 -7.64
N ILE A 189 3.46 9.99 -7.97
CA ILE A 189 2.97 10.95 -8.96
C ILE A 189 2.35 12.12 -8.18
N ARG A 190 3.08 13.23 -8.13
CA ARG A 190 2.69 14.47 -7.47
C ARG A 190 1.77 15.27 -8.37
N VAL A 191 0.64 15.71 -7.81
CA VAL A 191 -0.31 16.62 -8.44
C VAL A 191 -0.43 17.86 -7.56
N PRO A 192 0.15 19.01 -7.95
CA PRO A 192 0.21 20.21 -7.11
C PRO A 192 -1.16 20.86 -6.90
N ASP A 193 -2.01 20.84 -7.94
CA ASP A 193 -3.34 21.42 -7.94
C ASP A 193 -4.41 20.31 -7.94
N ARG A 194 -5.46 20.50 -7.14
CA ARG A 194 -6.43 19.45 -6.83
C ARG A 194 -7.18 19.06 -8.11
N PRO A 195 -7.31 17.75 -8.42
CA PRO A 195 -8.31 17.29 -9.37
C PRO A 195 -9.71 17.80 -8.96
N GLY A 196 -10.65 17.87 -9.90
CA GLY A 196 -12.02 18.36 -9.70
C GLY A 196 -12.82 17.70 -8.55
N ASP A 197 -13.92 16.99 -8.86
CA ASP A 197 -14.72 16.31 -7.83
C ASP A 197 -13.91 15.13 -7.25
N GLU A 198 -13.93 14.95 -5.92
CA GLU A 198 -13.24 13.85 -5.22
C GLU A 198 -13.75 12.47 -5.70
N ARG A 199 -15.03 12.39 -6.08
CA ARG A 199 -15.66 11.15 -6.57
C ARG A 199 -15.12 10.69 -7.92
N ASP A 200 -14.69 11.62 -8.77
CA ASP A 200 -14.09 11.28 -10.06
C ASP A 200 -12.72 10.64 -9.84
N LEU A 201 -11.94 11.16 -8.88
CA LEU A 201 -10.59 10.65 -8.62
C LEU A 201 -10.57 9.23 -8.05
N ASP A 202 -11.45 8.91 -7.10
CA ASP A 202 -11.53 7.55 -6.54
C ASP A 202 -11.85 6.53 -7.64
N ALA A 203 -12.73 6.89 -8.59
CA ALA A 203 -13.06 6.05 -9.73
C ALA A 203 -11.86 5.86 -10.69
N GLU A 204 -11.10 6.92 -10.96
CA GLU A 204 -9.89 6.83 -11.80
C GLU A 204 -8.78 5.99 -11.13
N VAL A 205 -8.56 6.16 -9.83
CA VAL A 205 -7.60 5.36 -9.07
C VAL A 205 -8.03 3.90 -9.01
N GLU A 206 -9.33 3.65 -8.84
CA GLU A 206 -9.91 2.30 -8.91
C GLU A 206 -9.68 1.65 -10.27
N ALA A 207 -9.99 2.36 -11.36
CA ALA A 207 -9.78 1.87 -12.73
C ALA A 207 -8.30 1.56 -13.00
N LEU A 208 -7.39 2.45 -12.56
CA LEU A 208 -5.95 2.26 -12.70
C LEU A 208 -5.46 1.05 -11.89
N ALA A 209 -5.93 0.89 -10.65
CA ALA A 209 -5.58 -0.25 -9.80
C ALA A 209 -6.08 -1.58 -10.40
N GLN A 210 -7.23 -1.59 -11.08
CA GLN A 210 -7.74 -2.77 -11.77
C GLN A 210 -6.96 -3.09 -13.05
N ALA A 211 -6.62 -2.06 -13.84
CA ALA A 211 -5.89 -2.21 -15.09
C ALA A 211 -4.47 -2.73 -14.88
N HIS A 212 -3.75 -2.16 -13.91
CA HIS A 212 -2.35 -2.51 -13.62
C HIS A 212 -2.21 -3.64 -12.60
N ARG A 213 -3.27 -3.92 -11.82
CA ARG A 213 -3.28 -4.94 -10.75
C ARG A 213 -2.15 -4.74 -9.72
N VAL A 214 -1.83 -3.48 -9.41
CA VAL A 214 -0.79 -3.10 -8.45
C VAL A 214 -1.39 -2.39 -7.22
N PRO A 215 -0.72 -2.47 -6.04
CA PRO A 215 -1.06 -1.64 -4.90
C PRO A 215 -0.92 -0.14 -5.22
N LEU A 216 -2.03 0.58 -5.09
CA LEU A 216 -2.16 2.03 -5.27
C LEU A 216 -2.78 2.71 -4.05
N TRP A 217 -2.32 3.92 -3.76
CA TRP A 217 -2.93 4.77 -2.74
C TRP A 217 -2.85 6.25 -3.12
N TRP A 218 -4.01 6.90 -3.25
CA TRP A 218 -4.08 8.36 -3.32
C TRP A 218 -3.97 8.99 -1.93
N ARG A 219 -2.99 9.87 -1.75
CA ARG A 219 -2.79 10.64 -0.52
C ARG A 219 -3.06 12.13 -0.78
N PRO A 220 -4.17 12.69 -0.27
CA PRO A 220 -4.42 14.12 -0.34
C PRO A 220 -3.33 14.95 0.37
N ALA A 221 -3.03 16.14 -0.15
CA ALA A 221 -2.16 17.10 0.51
C ALA A 221 -2.87 17.72 1.73
N ALA A 222 -2.13 18.01 2.80
CA ALA A 222 -2.69 18.54 4.05
C ALA A 222 -3.44 19.89 3.87
N ALA A 223 -3.02 20.72 2.92
CA ALA A 223 -3.64 22.00 2.60
C ALA A 223 -4.83 21.89 1.61
N GLY A 224 -5.22 20.68 1.21
CA GLY A 224 -6.39 20.42 0.36
C GLY A 224 -6.27 20.87 -1.09
N ARG A 225 -5.13 21.42 -1.51
CA ARG A 225 -4.94 21.95 -2.87
C ARG A 225 -4.37 20.96 -3.87
N GLY A 226 -4.10 19.70 -3.52
CA GLY A 226 -3.47 18.71 -4.40
C GLY A 226 -3.32 17.36 -3.71
N GLY A 227 -2.40 16.53 -4.19
CA GLY A 227 -2.08 15.26 -3.57
C GLY A 227 -1.00 14.48 -4.34
N GLU A 228 -0.83 13.23 -3.95
CA GLU A 228 0.06 12.31 -4.64
C GLU A 228 -0.57 10.93 -4.77
N LEU A 229 -0.40 10.31 -5.93
CA LEU A 229 -0.66 8.89 -6.11
C LEU A 229 0.63 8.14 -5.78
N ILE A 230 0.54 7.17 -4.90
CA ILE A 230 1.62 6.25 -4.53
C ILE A 230 1.32 4.90 -5.16
N ALA A 231 2.29 4.36 -5.89
CA ALA A 231 2.19 3.06 -6.56
C ALA A 231 3.34 2.15 -6.14
N LEU A 232 3.04 0.88 -5.86
CA LEU A 232 4.03 -0.17 -5.64
C LEU A 232 4.02 -1.09 -6.86
N THR A 233 4.94 -0.87 -7.78
CA THR A 233 4.98 -1.60 -9.05
C THR A 233 5.95 -2.77 -8.91
N PRO A 234 5.53 -4.03 -9.17
CA PRO A 234 6.44 -5.18 -9.15
C PRO A 234 7.66 -4.94 -10.06
N GLU A 235 8.84 -5.38 -9.60
CA GLU A 235 10.06 -5.26 -10.39
C GLU A 235 9.89 -5.92 -11.79
N GLY A 236 10.31 -5.20 -12.84
CA GLY A 236 10.16 -5.65 -14.23
C GLY A 236 8.86 -5.24 -14.93
N GLN A 237 7.90 -4.62 -14.24
CA GLN A 237 6.77 -3.92 -14.88
C GLN A 237 7.14 -2.48 -15.24
N ASP A 238 6.58 -1.95 -16.33
CA ASP A 238 6.88 -0.60 -16.81
C ASP A 238 6.06 0.47 -16.06
N VAL A 239 6.66 1.02 -15.01
CA VAL A 239 6.13 2.16 -14.24
C VAL A 239 5.72 3.34 -15.14
N ALA A 240 6.43 3.56 -16.25
CA ALA A 240 6.14 4.69 -17.12
C ALA A 240 4.78 4.57 -17.80
N VAL A 241 4.26 3.36 -18.03
CA VAL A 241 2.89 3.17 -18.54
C VAL A 241 1.88 3.65 -17.51
N LEU A 242 2.00 3.19 -16.26
CA LEU A 242 1.09 3.59 -15.17
C LEU A 242 1.07 5.10 -14.96
N VAL A 243 2.25 5.73 -14.96
CA VAL A 243 2.38 7.19 -14.82
C VAL A 243 1.65 7.93 -15.95
N ARG A 244 1.78 7.45 -17.19
CA ARG A 244 1.11 8.06 -18.36
C ARG A 244 -0.40 7.88 -18.30
N ASP A 245 -0.88 6.68 -18.00
CA ASP A 245 -2.31 6.38 -17.89
C ASP A 245 -2.98 7.24 -16.81
N PHE A 246 -2.34 7.36 -15.64
CA PHE A 246 -2.84 8.24 -14.57
C PHE A 246 -2.86 9.71 -15.00
N ALA A 247 -1.81 10.18 -15.66
CA ALA A 247 -1.74 11.56 -16.12
C ALA A 247 -2.78 11.89 -17.20
N GLU A 248 -3.06 10.95 -18.09
CA GLU A 248 -4.09 11.06 -19.12
C GLU A 248 -5.49 11.11 -18.51
N ALA A 249 -5.79 10.21 -17.57
CA ALA A 249 -7.05 10.20 -16.82
C ALA A 249 -7.26 11.50 -16.04
N LEU A 250 -6.20 12.00 -15.39
CA LEU A 250 -6.27 13.18 -14.55
C LEU A 250 -6.42 14.49 -15.36
N GLY A 251 -5.73 14.62 -16.49
CA GLY A 251 -5.74 15.84 -17.32
C GLY A 251 -5.10 17.08 -16.67
N HIS A 252 -4.39 16.94 -15.55
CA HIS A 252 -3.72 18.04 -14.84
C HIS A 252 -2.19 17.89 -14.90
N PRO A 253 -1.42 18.99 -14.76
CA PRO A 253 0.03 18.91 -14.64
C PRO A 253 0.43 18.01 -13.46
N CYS A 254 1.31 17.06 -13.70
CA CYS A 254 1.86 16.20 -12.66
C CYS A 254 3.36 16.01 -12.85
N ALA A 255 4.02 15.48 -11.81
CA ALA A 255 5.43 15.12 -11.83
C ALA A 255 5.59 13.76 -11.16
N ALA A 256 6.41 12.88 -11.72
CA ALA A 256 6.58 11.53 -11.20
C ALA A 256 8.04 11.29 -10.79
N GLY A 257 8.23 10.75 -9.60
CA GLY A 257 9.50 10.25 -9.09
C GLY A 257 9.39 8.80 -8.71
N THR A 258 10.46 8.04 -8.89
CA THR A 258 10.49 6.60 -8.61
C THR A 258 11.81 6.23 -7.95
N ALA A 259 11.75 5.24 -7.07
CA ALA A 259 12.91 4.69 -6.38
C ALA A 259 12.63 3.25 -5.95
N ASP A 260 13.69 2.45 -5.94
CA ASP A 260 13.71 1.12 -5.35
C ASP A 260 14.44 1.13 -3.99
N GLY A 261 14.41 -0.02 -3.32
CA GLY A 261 15.17 -0.24 -2.10
C GLY A 261 14.67 -1.45 -1.30
N PRO A 262 15.49 -1.94 -0.36
CA PRO A 262 15.11 -3.09 0.48
C PRO A 262 14.01 -2.75 1.49
N VAL A 263 13.84 -1.46 1.84
CA VAL A 263 12.81 -0.95 2.76
C VAL A 263 11.90 -0.02 1.96
N LEU A 264 10.61 -0.37 1.90
CA LEU A 264 9.64 0.35 1.06
C LEU A 264 9.37 1.78 1.55
N ALA A 265 9.40 2.01 2.87
CA ALA A 265 9.25 3.35 3.44
C ALA A 265 10.37 4.30 2.99
N ASP A 266 11.63 3.84 2.99
CA ASP A 266 12.77 4.63 2.54
C ASP A 266 12.71 4.91 1.02
N ALA A 267 12.28 3.92 0.24
CA ALA A 267 12.05 4.07 -1.19
C ALA A 267 10.93 5.09 -1.48
N LEU A 268 9.84 5.06 -0.70
CA LEU A 268 8.76 6.05 -0.78
C LEU A 268 9.27 7.47 -0.50
N ASP A 269 10.08 7.67 0.54
CA ASP A 269 10.61 8.99 0.88
C ASP A 269 11.56 9.52 -0.22
N ARG A 270 12.38 8.64 -0.81
CA ARG A 270 13.20 8.98 -1.98
C ARG A 270 12.34 9.33 -3.20
N ALA A 271 11.37 8.50 -3.54
CA ALA A 271 10.47 8.72 -4.68
C ALA A 271 9.68 10.03 -4.53
N ARG A 272 9.21 10.34 -3.31
CA ARG A 272 8.59 11.64 -2.98
C ARG A 272 9.55 12.82 -3.15
N HIS A 273 10.79 12.67 -2.71
CA HIS A 273 11.79 13.72 -2.84
C HIS A 273 12.15 13.97 -4.32
N ILE A 274 12.25 12.90 -5.11
CA ILE A 274 12.45 12.97 -6.56
C ILE A 274 11.24 13.61 -7.25
N SER A 275 10.00 13.22 -6.91
CA SER A 275 8.79 13.76 -7.57
C SER A 275 8.57 15.25 -7.32
N ARG A 276 9.04 15.77 -6.17
CA ARG A 276 9.04 17.22 -5.86
C ARG A 276 10.03 18.03 -6.70
N THR A 277 11.08 17.37 -7.17
CA THR A 277 12.17 17.97 -7.94
C THR A 277 11.99 17.76 -9.44
N ALA A 278 11.28 16.71 -9.83
CA ALA A 278 10.92 16.44 -11.21
C ALA A 278 10.05 17.57 -11.80
N PRO A 279 10.26 17.95 -13.06
CA PRO A 279 9.43 18.91 -13.79
C PRO A 279 7.96 18.51 -13.82
N LEU A 280 7.07 19.51 -13.71
CA LEU A 280 5.65 19.35 -13.95
C LEU A 280 5.37 19.36 -15.45
N HIS A 281 4.69 18.32 -15.93
CA HIS A 281 4.27 18.22 -17.32
C HIS A 281 2.77 17.97 -17.41
N ARG A 282 2.12 18.66 -18.36
CA ARG A 282 0.71 18.45 -18.70
C ARG A 282 0.53 17.36 -19.75
N ALA A 283 1.49 17.20 -20.67
CA ALA A 283 1.38 16.27 -21.79
C ALA A 283 1.82 14.86 -21.36
N PRO A 284 0.92 13.84 -21.43
CA PRO A 284 1.24 12.45 -21.04
C PRO A 284 2.46 11.87 -21.76
N ALA A 285 2.64 12.19 -23.05
CA ALA A 285 3.76 11.68 -23.86
C ALA A 285 5.16 12.09 -23.37
N ARG A 286 5.27 13.13 -22.53
CA ARG A 286 6.54 13.56 -21.92
C ARG A 286 6.69 13.14 -20.47
N LEU A 287 5.65 12.58 -19.88
CA LEU A 287 5.67 12.13 -18.50
C LEU A 287 6.37 10.78 -18.42
N ARG A 288 7.46 10.78 -17.66
CA ARG A 288 8.16 9.58 -17.23
C ARG A 288 8.46 9.70 -15.74
N PRO A 289 8.49 8.58 -15.01
CA PRO A 289 9.04 8.56 -13.66
C PRO A 289 10.51 8.95 -13.73
N HIS A 290 10.90 9.94 -12.92
CA HIS A 290 12.31 10.33 -12.76
C HIS A 290 12.94 9.49 -11.66
N THR A 291 14.21 9.15 -11.84
CA THR A 291 15.04 8.50 -10.83
C THR A 291 16.01 9.51 -10.21
N LEU A 292 16.80 9.08 -9.23
CA LEU A 292 17.92 9.88 -8.72
C LEU A 292 18.85 10.33 -9.86
N ALA A 293 19.16 9.45 -10.81
CA ALA A 293 20.10 9.72 -11.89
C ALA A 293 19.61 10.85 -12.82
N ASP A 294 18.30 11.06 -12.93
CA ASP A 294 17.73 12.10 -13.76
C ASP A 294 17.82 13.50 -13.14
N VAL A 295 17.77 13.61 -11.80
CA VAL A 295 17.60 14.90 -11.09
C VAL A 295 18.58 15.12 -9.93
N PHE A 296 19.67 14.36 -9.84
CA PHE A 296 20.58 14.38 -8.68
C PHE A 296 21.13 15.77 -8.35
N VAL A 297 21.35 16.64 -9.34
CA VAL A 297 21.83 18.01 -9.13
C VAL A 297 20.76 18.84 -8.44
N GLU A 298 19.53 18.76 -8.94
CA GLU A 298 18.41 19.51 -8.42
C GLU A 298 17.99 19.05 -7.01
N LEU A 299 18.15 17.76 -6.69
CA LEU A 299 17.98 17.27 -5.31
C LEU A 299 18.99 17.92 -4.37
N ALA A 300 20.28 17.91 -4.74
CA ALA A 300 21.33 18.54 -3.95
C ALA A 300 21.12 20.07 -3.79
N VAL A 301 20.54 20.71 -4.82
CA VAL A 301 20.18 22.13 -4.76
C VAL A 301 18.99 22.37 -3.84
N ALA A 302 17.96 21.53 -3.89
CA ALA A 302 16.78 21.66 -3.04
C ALA A 302 17.13 21.63 -1.54
N ASP A 303 18.17 20.87 -1.18
CA ASP A 303 18.69 20.78 0.20
C ASP A 303 19.71 21.86 0.56
N ALA A 304 20.03 22.78 -0.36
CA ALA A 304 20.99 23.87 -0.17
C ALA A 304 20.33 25.25 -0.37
N PRO A 305 19.66 25.82 0.68
CA PRO A 305 18.87 27.05 0.54
C PRO A 305 19.62 28.24 -0.06
N PHE A 306 20.92 28.39 0.25
CA PHE A 306 21.76 29.44 -0.33
C PHE A 306 21.93 29.26 -1.85
N THR A 307 22.17 28.03 -2.31
CA THR A 307 22.32 27.70 -3.73
C THR A 307 21.00 27.83 -4.47
N ASP A 308 19.90 27.31 -3.88
CA ASP A 308 18.56 27.43 -4.46
C ASP A 308 18.14 28.90 -4.63
N ALA A 309 18.39 29.74 -3.62
CA ALA A 309 18.09 31.17 -3.70
C ALA A 309 18.88 31.88 -4.81
N TRP A 310 20.15 31.54 -4.99
CA TRP A 310 20.96 32.07 -6.09
C TRP A 310 20.44 31.64 -7.46
N LEU A 311 20.11 30.36 -7.64
CA LEU A 311 19.53 29.84 -8.88
C LEU A 311 18.16 30.47 -9.19
N ARG A 312 17.32 30.66 -8.16
CA ARG A 312 16.04 31.38 -8.29
C ARG A 312 16.25 32.82 -8.78
N GLN A 313 17.33 33.49 -8.37
CA GLN A 313 17.65 34.81 -8.89
C GLN A 313 18.04 34.77 -10.38
N VAL A 314 18.77 33.74 -10.82
CA VAL A 314 19.05 33.54 -12.25
C VAL A 314 17.75 33.32 -13.03
N ALA A 315 16.82 32.52 -12.50
CA ALA A 315 15.50 32.30 -13.10
C ALA A 315 14.71 33.61 -13.26
N ARG A 316 14.72 34.48 -12.25
CA ARG A 316 14.09 35.81 -12.30
C ARG A 316 14.68 36.72 -13.38
N LEU A 317 15.97 36.58 -13.71
CA LEU A 317 16.56 37.32 -14.84
C LEU A 317 16.02 36.86 -16.19
N LEU A 318 15.57 35.59 -16.29
CA LEU A 318 15.02 35.01 -17.51
C LEU A 318 13.52 35.29 -17.68
N ALA A 319 12.78 35.49 -16.59
CA ALA A 319 11.33 35.71 -16.57
C ALA A 319 10.81 36.83 -17.51
N PRO A 320 11.51 37.97 -17.72
CA PRO A 320 11.04 39.02 -18.63
C PRO A 320 11.16 38.68 -20.12
N GLY A 321 11.91 37.65 -20.49
CA GLY A 321 12.15 37.29 -21.88
C GLY A 321 11.07 36.35 -22.45
N PRO A 322 10.74 36.46 -23.76
CA PRO A 322 9.71 35.61 -24.35
C PRO A 322 10.17 34.15 -24.42
N ASP A 323 9.49 33.27 -23.68
CA ASP A 323 9.66 31.81 -23.65
C ASP A 323 11.11 31.33 -23.43
N LEU A 324 11.93 32.07 -22.67
CA LEU A 324 13.35 31.71 -22.51
C LEU A 324 13.54 30.38 -21.77
N LEU A 325 12.78 30.15 -20.69
CA LEU A 325 12.84 28.91 -19.93
C LEU A 325 12.34 27.72 -20.76
N LEU A 326 11.22 27.87 -21.47
CA LEU A 326 10.72 26.86 -22.42
C LEU A 326 11.73 26.56 -23.53
N THR A 327 12.44 27.59 -24.00
CA THR A 327 13.47 27.43 -25.03
C THR A 327 14.67 26.65 -24.49
N LEU A 328 15.12 26.95 -23.27
CA LEU A 328 16.22 26.22 -22.63
C LEU A 328 15.83 24.77 -22.32
N ASP A 329 14.60 24.53 -21.85
CA ASP A 329 14.05 23.18 -21.65
C ASP A 329 14.14 22.34 -22.93
N ALA A 330 13.54 22.84 -24.01
CA ALA A 330 13.60 22.15 -25.30
C ALA A 330 15.04 22.00 -25.82
N TYR A 331 15.89 23.01 -25.63
CA TYR A 331 17.29 23.00 -26.06
C TYR A 331 18.08 21.90 -25.36
N TYR A 332 17.96 21.76 -24.05
CA TYR A 332 18.65 20.72 -23.30
C TYR A 332 18.04 19.33 -23.54
N HIS A 333 16.73 19.23 -23.73
CA HIS A 333 16.08 17.95 -24.09
C HIS A 333 16.50 17.46 -25.49
N CYS A 334 16.81 18.37 -26.41
CA CYS A 334 17.33 18.06 -27.74
C CYS A 334 18.86 17.92 -27.76
N ASP A 335 19.52 17.73 -26.61
CA ASP A 335 20.98 17.65 -26.46
C ASP A 335 21.72 18.82 -27.13
N MET A 336 21.18 20.03 -26.94
CA MET A 336 21.69 21.28 -27.53
C MET A 336 21.70 21.30 -29.07
N ASN A 337 20.98 20.38 -29.73
CA ASN A 337 20.83 20.37 -31.18
C ASN A 337 19.86 21.48 -31.61
N ARG A 338 20.40 22.54 -32.21
CA ARG A 338 19.63 23.73 -32.61
C ARG A 338 18.54 23.43 -33.64
N ALA A 339 18.83 22.59 -34.63
CA ALA A 339 17.86 22.28 -35.68
C ALA A 339 16.67 21.54 -35.09
N LEU A 340 16.95 20.49 -34.30
CA LEU A 340 15.91 19.72 -33.62
C LEU A 340 15.12 20.58 -32.63
N THR A 341 15.80 21.45 -31.87
CA THR A 341 15.15 22.37 -30.91
C THR A 341 14.19 23.32 -31.64
N ALA A 342 14.61 23.92 -32.75
CA ALA A 342 13.78 24.83 -33.53
C ALA A 342 12.53 24.12 -34.09
N THR A 343 12.69 22.88 -34.58
CA THR A 343 11.57 22.04 -35.02
C THR A 343 10.64 21.69 -33.85
N THR A 344 11.17 21.25 -32.71
CA THR A 344 10.40 20.89 -31.50
C THR A 344 9.59 22.07 -30.97
N LEU A 345 10.14 23.28 -31.02
CA LEU A 345 9.45 24.51 -30.60
C LEU A 345 8.57 25.12 -31.70
N ASN A 346 8.59 24.58 -32.92
CA ASN A 346 7.95 25.14 -34.10
C ASN A 346 8.31 26.64 -34.33
N VAL A 347 9.60 26.96 -34.21
CA VAL A 347 10.12 28.32 -34.44
C VAL A 347 11.18 28.32 -35.54
N HIS A 348 11.37 29.48 -36.17
CA HIS A 348 12.46 29.66 -37.12
C HIS A 348 13.83 29.58 -36.41
N PRO A 349 14.89 28.98 -37.01
CA PRO A 349 16.21 28.88 -36.40
C PRO A 349 16.79 30.22 -35.91
N ARG A 350 16.57 31.31 -36.66
CA ARG A 350 16.95 32.68 -36.22
C ARG A 350 16.28 33.12 -34.93
N THR A 351 15.03 32.72 -34.69
CA THR A 351 14.31 33.02 -33.45
C THR A 351 14.94 32.26 -32.28
N LEU A 352 15.30 30.98 -32.49
CA LEU A 352 16.03 30.21 -31.51
C LEU A 352 17.38 30.86 -31.17
N ASP A 353 18.18 31.22 -32.19
CA ASP A 353 19.46 31.90 -31.98
C ASP A 353 19.33 33.22 -31.22
N TYR A 354 18.28 33.99 -31.52
CA TYR A 354 17.96 35.21 -30.79
C TYR A 354 17.65 34.92 -29.31
N ARG A 355 16.81 33.93 -29.02
CA ARG A 355 16.45 33.55 -27.64
C ARG A 355 17.67 33.06 -26.85
N LEU A 356 18.50 32.20 -27.44
CA LEU A 356 19.75 31.73 -26.81
C LEU A 356 20.75 32.87 -26.55
N ARG A 357 20.85 33.82 -27.48
CA ARG A 357 21.67 35.04 -27.28
C ARG A 357 21.11 35.90 -26.14
N ARG A 358 19.78 36.06 -26.10
CA ARG A 358 19.10 36.83 -25.05
C ARG A 358 19.32 36.24 -23.66
N VAL A 359 19.35 34.90 -23.52
CA VAL A 359 19.73 34.22 -22.27
C VAL A 359 21.13 34.66 -21.84
N ARG A 360 22.11 34.66 -22.75
CA ARG A 360 23.48 35.11 -22.48
C ARG A 360 23.55 36.58 -22.10
N ASP A 361 22.80 37.44 -22.78
CA ASP A 361 22.79 38.88 -22.49
C ASP A 361 22.20 39.19 -21.10
N LEU A 362 21.19 38.42 -20.66
CA LEU A 362 20.51 38.64 -19.38
C LEU A 362 21.25 38.03 -18.19
N THR A 363 21.89 36.88 -18.38
CA THR A 363 22.49 36.10 -17.27
C THR A 363 24.02 36.15 -17.25
N GLY A 364 24.65 36.56 -18.36
CA GLY A 364 26.09 36.41 -18.57
C GLY A 364 26.54 34.96 -18.81
N LEU A 365 25.61 34.00 -18.90
CA LEU A 365 25.89 32.58 -19.08
C LEU A 365 25.63 32.17 -20.52
N ASP A 366 26.63 31.56 -21.17
CA ASP A 366 26.45 30.95 -22.48
C ASP A 366 25.75 29.59 -22.35
N PRO A 367 24.54 29.39 -22.93
CA PRO A 367 23.79 28.14 -22.81
C PRO A 367 24.52 26.88 -23.27
N ALA A 368 25.52 27.00 -24.15
CA ALA A 368 26.31 25.89 -24.68
C ALA A 368 27.65 25.69 -23.94
N SER A 369 28.01 26.57 -23.01
CA SER A 369 29.22 26.40 -22.20
C SER A 369 29.00 25.42 -21.06
N THR A 370 30.05 24.72 -20.60
CA THR A 370 29.96 23.79 -19.45
C THR A 370 29.35 24.46 -18.21
N ARG A 371 29.72 25.72 -17.94
CA ARG A 371 29.15 26.49 -16.82
C ARG A 371 27.68 26.82 -17.06
N GLY A 372 27.33 27.26 -18.27
CA GLY A 372 25.96 27.57 -18.62
C GLY A 372 25.06 26.35 -18.55
N VAL A 373 25.47 25.21 -19.10
CA VAL A 373 24.73 23.94 -19.03
C VAL A 373 24.41 23.60 -17.57
N ARG A 374 25.42 23.50 -16.70
CA ARG A 374 25.22 23.14 -15.28
C ARG A 374 24.24 24.06 -14.55
N VAL A 375 24.34 25.37 -14.79
CA VAL A 375 23.51 26.37 -14.08
C VAL A 375 22.12 26.43 -14.69
N LEU A 376 22.01 26.59 -16.00
CA LEU A 376 20.75 26.86 -16.69
C LEU A 376 19.87 25.61 -16.78
N SER A 377 20.44 24.40 -16.92
CA SER A 377 19.63 23.17 -16.86
C SER A 377 18.97 23.03 -15.49
N THR A 378 19.75 23.21 -14.42
CA THR A 378 19.25 23.17 -13.04
C THR A 378 18.18 24.25 -12.80
N VAL A 379 18.40 25.47 -13.31
CA VAL A 379 17.41 26.56 -13.23
C VAL A 379 16.09 26.15 -13.88
N VAL A 380 16.15 25.59 -15.09
CA VAL A 380 14.97 25.16 -15.83
C VAL A 380 14.24 24.05 -15.08
N THR A 381 14.94 22.99 -14.64
CA THR A 381 14.31 21.87 -13.93
C THR A 381 13.65 22.34 -12.62
N ARG A 382 14.33 23.18 -11.83
CA ARG A 382 13.78 23.73 -10.56
C ARG A 382 12.58 24.64 -10.77
N ASP A 383 12.59 25.46 -11.82
CA ASP A 383 11.45 26.31 -12.17
C ASP A 383 10.25 25.45 -12.60
N LEU A 384 10.47 24.51 -13.53
CA LEU A 384 9.43 23.62 -14.03
C LEU A 384 8.89 22.65 -12.98
N SER A 385 9.64 22.35 -11.92
CA SER A 385 9.15 21.53 -10.81
C SER A 385 8.12 22.26 -9.93
N GLY A 386 7.91 23.56 -10.16
CA GLY A 386 7.04 24.41 -9.34
C GLY A 386 7.65 24.72 -7.96
N ALA A 387 8.96 24.58 -7.79
CA ALA A 387 9.60 24.86 -6.49
C ALA A 387 9.64 26.36 -6.14
N TRP A 388 9.48 27.23 -7.14
CA TRP A 388 9.59 28.68 -6.99
C TRP A 388 8.30 29.46 -7.23
N SER A 389 7.20 28.75 -7.55
CA SER A 389 5.86 29.30 -7.76
C SER A 389 5.14 29.66 -6.46
#